data_AF-A0A1W6JWW4-F1
#
_entry.id   AF-A0A1W6JWW4-F1
#
_cell.length_a   1.000
_cell.length_b   1.000
_cell.length_c   1.000
_cell.angle_alpha   90.00
_cell.angle_beta   90.00
_cell.angle_gamma   90.00
#
_symmetry.space_group_name_H-M   'P 1'
#
loop_
_entity.id
_entity.type
_entity.pdbx_description
1 polymer ?
#
loop_
_entity_poly.entity_id
_entity_poly.type
_entity_poly.pdbx_seq_one_letter_code
_entity_poly.pdbx_strand_id
1 'polypeptide(L)'
;MKVTLIIASLILPIAVLILFSLSIIVPSYASISMSITNGKIIYPAIVSFNLKVNSHSYFGCFYYFYVIKFIYNGKTYTPNPIDNYYAFDGKPNSFSVAFYMPSKLYAQIEHEKSVTLTIVIKTVIITSLNTTIDKIYNVQGLFQIENNSI
;
A
#
# COMPACT_ATOMS: atom_id res chain seq x y z
N MET A 1 42.54 -32.40 9.08
CA MET A 1 41.94 -31.60 7.98
C MET A 1 40.67 -32.19 7.33
N LYS A 2 40.39 -33.51 7.41
CA LYS A 2 39.19 -34.09 6.77
C LYS A 2 37.86 -33.78 7.48
N VAL A 3 37.87 -33.71 8.82
CA VAL A 3 36.66 -33.48 9.64
C VAL A 3 36.07 -32.07 9.41
N THR A 4 36.92 -31.06 9.33
CA THR A 4 36.52 -29.66 9.07
C THR A 4 35.87 -29.47 7.70
N LEU A 5 36.31 -30.23 6.70
CA LEU A 5 35.81 -30.18 5.32
C LEU A 5 34.42 -30.84 5.20
N ILE A 6 34.18 -31.91 5.95
CA ILE A 6 32.88 -32.59 6.04
C ILE A 6 31.86 -31.72 6.81
N ILE A 7 32.29 -31.09 7.91
CA ILE A 7 31.43 -30.18 8.68
C ILE A 7 31.06 -28.95 7.82
N ALA A 8 32.03 -28.35 7.11
CA ALA A 8 31.76 -27.25 6.19
C ALA A 8 30.82 -27.67 5.04
N SER A 9 30.97 -28.88 4.49
CA SER A 9 30.09 -29.39 3.43
C SER A 9 28.68 -29.70 3.91
N LEU A 10 28.47 -29.95 5.21
CA LEU A 10 27.14 -30.11 5.81
C LEU A 10 26.49 -28.78 6.19
N ILE A 11 27.26 -27.80 6.68
CA ILE A 11 26.73 -26.51 7.14
C ILE A 11 26.28 -25.65 5.96
N LEU A 12 27.03 -25.66 4.85
CA LEU A 12 26.70 -24.84 3.68
C LEU A 12 25.29 -25.12 3.11
N PRO A 13 24.87 -26.37 2.82
CA PRO A 13 23.53 -26.64 2.31
C PRO A 13 22.42 -26.31 3.33
N ILE A 14 22.67 -26.49 4.63
CA ILE A 14 21.72 -26.11 5.68
C ILE A 14 21.56 -24.58 5.72
N ALA A 15 22.65 -23.83 5.64
CA ALA A 15 22.61 -22.37 5.58
C ALA A 15 21.86 -21.87 4.33
N VAL A 16 22.08 -22.51 3.17
CA VAL A 16 21.34 -22.20 1.94
C VAL A 16 19.85 -22.50 2.09
N LEU A 17 19.48 -23.63 2.69
CA LEU A 17 18.08 -23.98 2.98
C LEU A 17 17.41 -22.97 3.93
N ILE A 18 18.12 -22.52 4.96
CA ILE A 18 17.62 -21.48 5.88
C ILE A 18 17.42 -20.16 5.15
N LEU A 19 18.38 -19.73 4.34
CA LEU A 19 18.28 -18.50 3.55
C LEU A 19 17.11 -18.56 2.55
N PHE A 20 16.89 -19.72 1.92
CA PHE A 20 15.76 -19.94 1.02
C PHE A 20 14.42 -19.95 1.77
N SER A 21 14.38 -20.51 2.98
CA SER A 21 13.17 -20.49 3.80
C SER A 21 12.84 -19.06 4.27
N LEU A 22 13.85 -18.29 4.66
CA LEU A 22 13.70 -16.90 5.08
C LEU A 22 13.26 -16.00 3.93
N SER A 23 13.72 -16.22 2.69
CA SER A 23 13.29 -15.40 1.54
C SER A 23 11.80 -15.54 1.22
N ILE A 24 11.18 -16.67 1.56
CA ILE A 24 9.74 -16.90 1.42
C ILE A 24 8.96 -16.29 2.58
N ILE A 25 9.42 -16.52 3.81
CA ILE A 25 8.70 -16.16 5.04
C ILE A 25 8.75 -14.66 5.29
N VAL A 26 9.91 -14.04 5.15
CA VAL A 26 10.13 -12.66 5.63
C VAL A 26 9.20 -11.63 4.94
N PRO A 27 8.98 -11.65 3.60
CA PRO A 27 8.01 -10.75 2.97
C PRO A 27 6.58 -10.88 3.51
N SER A 28 6.18 -12.09 3.95
CA SER A 28 4.85 -12.35 4.50
C SER A 28 4.65 -11.67 5.86
N TYR A 29 5.67 -11.60 6.71
CA TYR A 29 5.56 -11.01 8.06
C TYR A 29 5.92 -9.53 8.12
N ALA A 30 6.63 -9.02 7.12
CA ALA A 30 7.02 -7.62 7.08
C ALA A 30 5.79 -6.69 7.02
N SER A 31 5.60 -5.87 8.05
CA SER A 31 4.56 -4.84 8.04
C SER A 31 4.97 -3.70 7.10
N ILE A 32 4.10 -3.36 6.14
CA ILE A 32 4.23 -2.12 5.40
C ILE A 32 3.55 -1.04 6.22
N SER A 33 4.26 0.04 6.53
CA SER A 33 3.67 1.23 7.14
C SER A 33 3.29 2.22 6.05
N MET A 34 2.09 2.80 6.15
CA MET A 34 1.57 3.75 5.18
C MET A 34 0.99 4.98 5.88
N SER A 35 1.23 6.15 5.31
CA SER A 35 0.58 7.37 5.75
C SER A 35 0.17 8.25 4.56
N ILE A 36 -0.92 8.98 4.76
CA ILE A 36 -1.43 9.96 3.80
C ILE A 36 -0.81 11.32 4.14
N THR A 37 -0.31 12.01 3.12
CA THR A 37 0.18 13.38 3.20
C THR A 37 -0.40 14.21 2.06
N ASN A 38 -0.49 15.53 2.25
CA ASN A 38 -1.03 16.46 1.23
C ASN A 38 -2.40 16.01 0.67
N GLY A 39 -3.30 15.55 1.54
CA GLY A 39 -4.64 15.13 1.15
C GLY A 39 -5.49 16.32 0.70
N LYS A 40 -6.03 16.23 -0.51
CA LYS A 40 -6.89 17.24 -1.14
C LYS A 40 -8.12 16.59 -1.77
N ILE A 41 -9.23 17.30 -1.77
CA ILE A 41 -10.45 16.94 -2.48
C ILE A 41 -10.78 18.09 -3.40
N ILE A 42 -10.64 17.86 -4.71
CA ILE A 42 -10.78 18.87 -5.76
C ILE A 42 -12.11 18.66 -6.48
N TYR A 43 -12.80 19.76 -6.77
CA TYR A 43 -14.05 19.72 -7.53
C TYR A 43 -13.83 19.25 -8.98
N PRO A 44 -14.69 18.35 -9.53
CA PRO A 44 -15.72 17.58 -8.84
C PRO A 44 -15.16 16.23 -8.30
N ALA A 45 -15.20 16.05 -6.98
CA ALA A 45 -15.00 14.77 -6.29
C ALA A 45 -13.66 14.03 -6.54
N ILE A 46 -12.55 14.70 -6.84
CA ILE A 46 -11.23 14.06 -6.99
C ILE A 46 -10.50 14.09 -5.65
N VAL A 47 -10.30 12.93 -5.03
CA VAL A 47 -9.45 12.76 -3.84
C VAL A 47 -8.02 12.55 -4.30
N SER A 48 -7.15 13.52 -4.07
CA SER A 48 -5.71 13.40 -4.33
C SER A 48 -4.90 13.41 -3.04
N PHE A 49 -3.84 12.62 -2.98
CA PHE A 49 -2.94 12.58 -1.84
C PHE A 49 -1.59 11.97 -2.20
N ASN A 50 -0.59 12.25 -1.38
CA ASN A 50 0.68 11.54 -1.41
C ASN A 50 0.62 10.37 -0.43
N LEU A 51 0.73 9.15 -0.94
CA LEU A 51 0.88 7.95 -0.13
C LEU A 51 2.36 7.74 0.17
N LYS A 52 2.75 7.96 1.43
CA LYS A 52 4.09 7.64 1.92
C LYS A 52 4.09 6.18 2.36
N VAL A 53 4.91 5.37 1.71
CA VAL A 53 5.03 3.95 2.00
C VAL A 53 6.41 3.68 2.59
N ASN A 54 6.44 3.06 3.76
CA ASN A 54 7.65 2.53 4.35
C ASN A 54 7.57 1.00 4.35
N SER A 55 8.13 0.41 3.28
CA SER A 55 8.33 -1.03 3.15
C SER A 55 9.80 -1.37 3.34
N HIS A 56 10.05 -2.53 3.95
CA HIS A 56 11.39 -3.11 3.95
C HIS A 56 11.74 -3.57 2.53
N SER A 57 12.97 -3.32 2.09
CA SER A 57 13.40 -3.65 0.73
C SER A 57 13.76 -5.13 0.66
N TYR A 58 12.87 -5.96 0.14
CA TYR A 58 13.17 -7.34 -0.23
C TYR A 58 13.65 -7.40 -1.68
N PHE A 59 14.61 -8.28 -1.97
CA PHE A 59 15.19 -8.39 -3.31
C PHE A 59 14.13 -8.84 -4.32
N GLY A 60 13.88 -8.02 -5.35
CA GLY A 60 12.94 -8.30 -6.44
C GLY A 60 11.50 -8.49 -5.97
N CYS A 61 10.83 -7.44 -5.51
CA CYS A 61 9.40 -7.45 -5.21
C CYS A 61 8.69 -6.32 -5.96
N PHE A 62 7.55 -6.62 -6.58
CA PHE A 62 6.66 -5.64 -7.21
C PHE A 62 5.49 -5.36 -6.28
N TYR A 63 5.14 -4.08 -6.13
CA TYR A 63 4.08 -3.64 -5.22
C TYR A 63 2.96 -2.98 -6.01
N TYR A 64 1.74 -3.47 -5.80
CA TYR A 64 0.53 -2.91 -6.38
C TYR A 64 -0.38 -2.43 -5.25
N PHE A 65 -0.84 -1.19 -5.34
CA PHE A 65 -1.70 -0.57 -4.34
C PHE A 65 -3.07 -0.28 -4.97
N TYR A 66 -4.13 -0.76 -4.33
CA TYR A 66 -5.51 -0.62 -4.77
C TYR A 66 -6.30 0.07 -3.67
N VAL A 67 -6.95 1.18 -3.99
CA VAL A 67 -7.96 1.74 -3.07
C VAL A 67 -9.25 0.97 -3.29
N ILE A 68 -9.72 0.29 -2.24
CA ILE A 68 -10.91 -0.58 -2.34
C ILE A 68 -12.15 0.03 -1.69
N LYS A 69 -11.99 0.95 -0.74
CA LYS A 69 -13.10 1.70 -0.11
C LYS A 69 -12.60 2.93 0.65
N PHE A 70 -13.48 3.92 0.76
CA PHE A 70 -13.38 5.04 1.69
C PHE A 70 -14.29 4.80 2.88
N ILE A 71 -13.85 5.17 4.08
CA ILE A 71 -14.64 5.13 5.31
C ILE A 71 -14.74 6.56 5.85
N TYR A 72 -15.98 7.03 6.02
CA TYR A 72 -16.31 8.32 6.59
C TYR A 72 -17.46 8.15 7.59
N ASN A 73 -17.29 8.63 8.82
CA ASN A 73 -18.25 8.49 9.91
C ASN A 73 -18.83 7.07 10.08
N GLY A 74 -17.96 6.05 10.00
CA GLY A 74 -18.33 4.63 10.13
C GLY A 74 -19.05 4.03 8.92
N LYS A 75 -19.37 4.82 7.89
CA LYS A 75 -19.97 4.35 6.64
C LYS A 75 -18.90 4.09 5.58
N THR A 76 -19.12 3.06 4.77
CA THR A 76 -18.21 2.63 3.70
C THR A 76 -18.71 3.09 2.33
N TYR A 77 -17.80 3.57 1.49
CA TYR A 77 -18.06 4.05 0.14
C TYR A 77 -17.05 3.44 -0.84
N THR A 78 -17.52 2.77 -1.88
CA THR A 78 -16.66 2.11 -2.88
C THR A 78 -16.25 3.11 -3.98
N PRO A 79 -14.96 3.25 -4.33
CA PRO A 79 -14.51 4.11 -5.43
C PRO A 79 -15.17 3.74 -6.76
N ASN A 80 -15.23 4.71 -7.69
CA ASN A 80 -15.70 4.50 -9.06
C ASN A 80 -14.65 5.04 -10.06
N PRO A 81 -14.09 4.25 -10.98
CA PRO A 81 -14.32 2.81 -11.17
C PRO A 81 -13.79 1.98 -10.00
N ILE A 82 -14.34 0.76 -9.88
CA ILE A 82 -14.15 -0.17 -8.75
C ILE A 82 -12.70 -0.71 -8.69
N ASP A 83 -11.94 -0.59 -9.78
CA ASP A 83 -10.58 -1.15 -9.93
C ASP A 83 -9.53 -0.08 -10.27
N ASN A 84 -9.52 1.04 -9.56
CA ASN A 84 -8.42 2.01 -9.69
C ASN A 84 -7.14 1.46 -9.02
N TYR A 85 -6.15 1.12 -9.84
CA TYR A 85 -4.87 0.59 -9.39
C TYR A 85 -3.72 1.58 -9.61
N TYR A 86 -2.80 1.59 -8.66
CA TYR A 86 -1.50 2.23 -8.81
C TYR A 86 -0.43 1.14 -8.71
N ALA A 87 0.19 0.84 -9.84
CA ALA A 87 1.33 -0.08 -9.93
C ALA A 87 2.62 0.73 -9.78
N PHE A 88 3.55 0.24 -8.94
CA PHE A 88 4.86 0.83 -8.81
C PHE A 88 5.93 -0.25 -8.95
N ASP A 89 6.90 0.00 -9.84
CA ASP A 89 8.09 -0.82 -9.97
C ASP A 89 9.19 -0.26 -9.06
N GLY A 90 9.55 -1.00 -8.00
CA GLY A 90 10.58 -0.62 -7.02
C GLY A 90 10.04 -0.26 -5.62
N LYS A 91 10.86 0.43 -4.81
CA LYS A 91 10.50 0.87 -3.44
C LYS A 91 9.89 2.28 -3.48
N PRO A 92 8.56 2.44 -3.40
CA PRO A 92 7.97 3.77 -3.33
C PRO A 92 8.27 4.37 -1.96
N ASN A 93 9.05 5.45 -1.90
CA ASN A 93 9.17 6.23 -0.65
C ASN A 93 7.96 7.16 -0.48
N SER A 94 7.42 7.69 -1.58
CA SER A 94 6.22 8.53 -1.63
C SER A 94 5.74 8.64 -3.07
N PHE A 95 4.45 8.53 -3.32
CA PHE A 95 3.86 8.76 -4.64
C PHE A 95 2.49 9.45 -4.54
N SER A 96 2.19 10.27 -5.55
CA SER A 96 0.91 10.95 -5.66
C SER A 96 -0.13 10.03 -6.29
N VAL A 97 -1.32 10.01 -5.72
CA VAL A 97 -2.46 9.23 -6.18
C VAL A 97 -3.70 10.10 -6.22
N ALA A 98 -4.59 9.85 -7.18
CA ALA A 98 -5.81 10.61 -7.39
C ALA A 98 -6.96 9.68 -7.79
N PHE A 99 -8.07 9.75 -7.06
CA PHE A 99 -9.22 8.86 -7.27
C PHE A 99 -10.50 9.67 -7.34
N TYR A 100 -11.44 9.20 -8.15
CA TYR A 100 -12.80 9.69 -8.10
C TYR A 100 -13.50 9.16 -6.85
N MET A 101 -13.90 10.09 -6.00
CA MET A 101 -14.74 9.85 -4.86
C MET A 101 -16.17 9.56 -5.30
N PRO A 102 -16.87 8.65 -4.62
CA PRO A 102 -18.28 8.41 -4.90
C PRO A 102 -19.11 9.67 -4.69
N SER A 103 -20.00 9.99 -5.62
CA SER A 103 -20.85 11.19 -5.56
C SER A 103 -21.64 11.31 -4.25
N LYS A 104 -22.10 10.18 -3.71
CA LYS A 104 -22.80 10.11 -2.41
C LYS A 104 -21.92 10.53 -1.22
N LEU A 105 -20.62 10.24 -1.27
CA LEU A 105 -19.68 10.69 -0.25
C LEU A 105 -19.36 12.17 -0.46
N TYR A 106 -19.10 12.58 -1.71
CA TYR A 106 -18.79 13.97 -2.03
C TYR A 106 -19.90 14.93 -1.59
N ALA A 107 -21.16 14.62 -1.90
CA ALA A 107 -22.32 15.42 -1.49
C ALA A 107 -22.48 15.55 0.04
N GLN A 108 -21.92 14.64 0.84
CA GLN A 108 -21.95 14.77 2.30
C GLN A 108 -20.90 15.75 2.83
N ILE A 109 -19.79 15.90 2.10
CA ILE A 109 -18.61 16.61 2.59
C ILE A 109 -18.34 17.91 1.84
N GLU A 110 -19.02 18.19 0.72
CA GLU A 110 -18.73 19.34 -0.17
C GLU A 110 -18.80 20.72 0.53
N HIS A 111 -19.55 20.82 1.63
CA HIS A 111 -19.67 22.03 2.44
C HIS A 111 -18.63 22.13 3.57
N GLU A 112 -17.86 21.07 3.82
CA GLU A 112 -16.81 21.06 4.84
C GLU A 112 -15.54 21.74 4.31
N LYS A 113 -14.73 22.32 5.20
CA LYS A 113 -13.40 22.86 4.82
C LYS A 113 -12.33 21.78 4.78
N SER A 114 -12.45 20.79 5.66
CA SER A 114 -11.52 19.68 5.76
C SER A 114 -12.22 18.47 6.37
N VAL A 115 -11.94 17.28 5.84
CA VAL A 115 -12.52 16.03 6.31
C VAL A 115 -11.45 15.02 6.68
N THR A 116 -11.72 14.22 7.71
CA THR A 116 -10.89 13.06 8.01
C THR A 116 -11.48 11.84 7.33
N LEU A 117 -10.72 11.21 6.46
CA LEU A 117 -11.13 10.01 5.74
C LEU A 117 -10.19 8.86 6.07
N THR A 118 -10.75 7.66 6.23
CA THR A 118 -9.96 6.44 6.24
C THR A 118 -10.05 5.79 4.87
N ILE A 119 -8.91 5.63 4.21
CA ILE A 119 -8.80 4.96 2.92
C ILE A 119 -8.35 3.53 3.18
N VAL A 120 -9.06 2.57 2.63
CA VAL A 120 -8.67 1.17 2.73
C VAL A 120 -7.96 0.77 1.45
N ILE A 121 -6.72 0.34 1.64
CA ILE A 121 -5.79 0.02 0.58
C ILE A 121 -5.50 -1.48 0.62
N LYS A 122 -5.79 -2.19 -0.47
CA LYS A 122 -5.26 -3.53 -0.71
C LYS A 122 -3.87 -3.37 -1.32
N THR A 123 -2.88 -4.03 -0.75
CA THR A 123 -1.53 -4.13 -1.30
C THR A 123 -1.29 -5.55 -1.76
N VAL A 124 -0.94 -5.72 -3.03
CA VAL A 124 -0.53 -7.00 -3.62
C VAL A 124 0.98 -6.93 -3.84
N ILE A 125 1.71 -7.86 -3.24
CA ILE A 125 3.16 -7.97 -3.36
C ILE A 125 3.46 -9.22 -4.19
N ILE A 126 4.14 -9.05 -5.31
CA ILE A 126 4.62 -10.16 -6.14
C ILE A 126 6.12 -10.28 -5.93
N THR A 127 6.57 -11.37 -5.32
CA THR A 127 8.00 -11.63 -5.09
C THR A 127 8.68 -12.19 -6.34
N SER A 128 10.01 -12.11 -6.40
CA SER A 128 10.85 -12.69 -7.44
C SER A 128 10.74 -14.22 -7.53
N LEU A 129 10.24 -14.86 -6.48
CA LEU A 129 9.88 -16.29 -6.43
C LEU A 129 8.43 -16.55 -6.89
N ASN A 130 7.80 -15.57 -7.55
CA ASN A 130 6.42 -15.60 -8.02
C ASN A 130 5.38 -15.90 -6.91
N THR A 131 5.69 -15.51 -5.67
CA THR A 131 4.74 -15.62 -4.55
C THR A 131 3.92 -14.34 -4.48
N THR A 132 2.59 -14.47 -4.45
CA THR A 132 1.67 -13.35 -4.27
C THR A 132 1.26 -13.22 -2.80
N ILE A 133 1.45 -12.04 -2.23
CA ILE A 133 1.07 -11.73 -0.85
C ILE A 133 0.09 -10.57 -0.87
N ASP A 134 -1.11 -10.83 -0.36
CA ASP A 134 -2.19 -9.83 -0.25
C ASP A 134 -2.28 -9.30 1.19
N LYS A 135 -2.28 -7.98 1.34
CA LYS A 135 -2.48 -7.31 2.63
C LYS A 135 -3.48 -6.17 2.48
N ILE A 136 -4.24 -5.91 3.55
CA ILE A 136 -5.22 -4.83 3.59
C ILE A 136 -4.84 -3.87 4.71
N TYR A 137 -4.83 -2.58 4.41
CA TYR A 137 -4.44 -1.53 5.33
C TYR A 137 -5.50 -0.45 5.38
N ASN A 138 -5.80 0.00 6.61
CA ASN A 138 -6.63 1.18 6.84
C ASN A 138 -5.69 2.36 7.08
N VAL A 139 -5.73 3.35 6.20
CA VAL A 139 -4.87 4.53 6.28
C VAL A 139 -5.74 5.76 6.47
N GLN A 140 -5.64 6.41 7.63
CA GLN A 140 -6.37 7.62 7.93
C GLN A 140 -5.59 8.86 7.50
N GLY A 141 -6.29 9.85 6.94
CA GLY A 141 -5.70 11.12 6.53
C GLY A 141 -6.69 12.27 6.66
N LEU A 142 -6.14 13.47 6.83
CA LEU A 142 -6.89 14.72 6.74
C LEU A 142 -6.83 15.24 5.29
N PHE A 143 -7.98 15.63 4.77
CA PHE A 143 -8.15 16.11 3.41
C PHE A 143 -8.73 17.52 3.41
N GLN A 144 -8.05 18.46 2.74
CA GLN A 144 -8.59 19.80 2.52
C GLN A 144 -9.49 19.83 1.29
N ILE A 145 -10.64 20.48 1.39
CA ILE A 145 -11.57 20.60 0.27
C ILE A 145 -11.26 21.90 -0.47
N GLU A 146 -10.84 21.76 -1.73
CA GLU A 146 -10.58 22.87 -2.64
C GLU A 146 -11.82 23.09 -3.51
N ASN A 147 -12.69 23.98 -3.04
CA ASN A 147 -13.79 24.48 -3.85
C ASN A 147 -13.21 25.53 -4.80
N ASN A 148 -13.11 25.20 -6.09
CA ASN A 148 -12.93 26.23 -7.11
C ASN A 148 -14.21 27.06 -7.10
N SER A 149 -14.16 28.21 -6.43
CA SER A 149 -15.16 29.26 -6.57
C SER A 149 -15.19 29.70 -8.03
N ILE A 150 -16.18 29.20 -8.77
CA ILE A 150 -16.59 29.73 -10.08
C ILE A 150 -17.48 30.93 -9.81
#